data_AF-A0A292RYW1-F1
#
_entry.id   AF-A0A292RYW1-F1
#
_cell.length_a   1.000
_cell.length_b   1.000
_cell.length_c   1.000
_cell.angle_alpha   90.00
_cell.angle_beta   90.00
_cell.angle_gamma   90.00
#
_symmetry.space_group_name_H-M   'P 1'
#
loop_
_entity.id
_entity.type
_entity.pdbx_description
1 polymer ?
#
loop_
_entity_poly.entity_id
_entity_poly.type
_entity_poly.pdbx_seq_one_letter_code
_entity_poly.pdbx_strand_id
1 'polypeptide(L)'
;MKKGFTLAEALATLSIICIIATVTLPGLNSKHQEMETILRLKKAYITLNDAYEQGFAEHGSPVKWELNDVSDYATNEDYEGSKNMYNAFGVYIKKKKDCQGKSGCFADKYFFSNGAERTDDLNTAPHRYKIITNDNMSMAFHAYSHDCSRVQEAGDIRTICGLVFVDINGPNKGKNMMGDDLFVFYLAEDGIFPQGAATDTCLYSDCMAKGEHCTKWVIENENRDYLKCKDLSWSGKTKCNK
;
A
#
# COMPACT_ATOMS: atom_id res chain seq x y z
N MET A 1 6.10 26.05 -11.55
CA MET A 1 7.28 25.29 -12.06
C MET A 1 6.90 23.82 -12.04
N LYS A 2 6.89 23.12 -13.19
CA LYS A 2 6.66 21.67 -13.21
C LYS A 2 7.90 20.99 -12.65
N LYS A 3 7.82 20.39 -11.47
CA LYS A 3 8.87 19.50 -10.97
C LYS A 3 8.82 18.24 -11.83
N GLY A 4 9.80 18.07 -12.71
CA GLY A 4 10.02 16.78 -13.37
C GLY A 4 10.75 15.85 -12.40
N PHE A 5 10.60 14.54 -12.60
CA PHE A 5 11.32 13.51 -11.83
C PHE A 5 12.81 13.84 -11.73
N THR A 6 13.39 13.67 -10.55
CA THR A 6 14.83 13.74 -10.41
C THR A 6 15.48 12.61 -11.20
N LEU A 7 16.70 12.84 -11.70
CA LEU A 7 17.45 11.80 -12.39
C LEU A 7 17.63 10.54 -11.51
N ALA A 8 17.77 10.74 -10.20
CA ALA A 8 17.91 9.65 -9.23
C ALA A 8 16.64 8.80 -9.11
N GLU A 9 15.45 9.40 -9.04
CA GLU A 9 14.17 8.68 -9.00
C GLU A 9 13.91 7.89 -10.28
N ALA A 10 14.19 8.50 -11.44
CA ALA A 10 14.06 7.83 -12.74
C ALA A 10 15.01 6.62 -12.85
N LEU A 11 16.27 6.78 -12.42
CA LEU A 11 17.27 5.70 -12.40
C LEU A 11 16.89 4.57 -11.43
N ALA A 12 16.39 4.91 -10.24
CA ALA A 12 15.93 3.92 -9.26
C ALA A 12 14.77 3.10 -9.82
N THR A 13 13.79 3.76 -10.43
CA THR A 13 12.63 3.10 -11.04
C THR A 13 13.03 2.18 -12.20
N LEU A 14 13.90 2.65 -13.10
CA LEU A 14 14.43 1.84 -14.19
C LEU A 14 15.20 0.61 -13.67
N SER A 15 16.04 0.81 -12.64
CA SER A 15 16.80 -0.27 -12.02
C SER A 15 15.87 -1.34 -11.43
N ILE A 16 14.81 -0.93 -10.73
CA ILE A 16 13.80 -1.85 -10.16
C ILE A 16 13.11 -2.66 -11.25
N ILE A 17 12.71 -2.01 -12.36
CA ILE A 17 12.07 -2.70 -13.48
C ILE A 17 13.01 -3.75 -14.11
N CYS A 18 14.28 -3.41 -14.33
CA CYS A 18 15.27 -4.34 -14.87
C CYS A 18 15.52 -5.54 -13.96
N ILE A 19 15.59 -5.32 -12.64
CA ILE A 19 15.79 -6.41 -11.68
C ILE A 19 14.56 -7.31 -11.66
N ILE A 20 13.34 -6.77 -11.60
CA ILE A 20 12.11 -7.58 -11.65
C ILE A 20 12.09 -8.43 -12.91
N ALA A 21 12.35 -7.83 -14.08
CA ALA A 21 12.40 -8.57 -15.34
C ALA A 21 13.40 -9.74 -15.30
N THR A 22 14.56 -9.56 -14.65
CA THR A 22 15.58 -10.61 -14.50
C THR A 22 15.16 -11.71 -13.51
N VAL A 23 14.44 -11.35 -12.45
CA VAL A 23 13.98 -12.28 -11.40
C VAL A 23 12.81 -13.16 -11.87
N THR A 24 12.08 -12.77 -12.91
CA THR A 24 10.92 -13.53 -13.44
C THR A 24 11.26 -14.86 -14.16
N LEU A 25 12.50 -15.37 -14.09
CA LEU A 25 12.84 -16.70 -14.63
C LEU A 25 12.11 -17.82 -13.83
N PRO A 26 11.31 -18.68 -14.49
CA PRO A 26 10.61 -19.76 -13.80
C PRO A 26 11.59 -20.85 -13.35
N GLY A 27 11.85 -20.90 -12.03
CA GLY A 27 12.75 -21.89 -11.43
C GLY A 27 12.98 -21.60 -9.93
N LEU A 28 12.17 -22.26 -9.09
CA LEU A 28 12.12 -22.19 -7.62
C LEU A 28 13.42 -21.75 -6.91
N ASN A 29 13.36 -20.57 -6.29
CA ASN A 29 14.08 -20.30 -5.06
C ASN A 29 13.27 -19.26 -4.25
N SER A 30 12.88 -19.58 -3.01
CA SER A 30 12.05 -18.71 -2.15
C SER A 30 12.62 -17.30 -2.01
N LYS A 31 13.94 -17.18 -2.06
CA LYS A 31 14.67 -15.90 -2.05
C LYS A 31 14.38 -15.01 -3.27
N HIS A 32 14.16 -15.58 -4.45
CA HIS A 32 13.84 -14.80 -5.65
C HIS A 32 12.42 -14.21 -5.57
N GLN A 33 11.45 -15.01 -5.13
CA GLN A 33 10.08 -14.54 -4.91
C GLN A 33 10.01 -13.43 -3.85
N GLU A 34 10.79 -13.55 -2.78
CA GLU A 34 10.91 -12.49 -1.77
C GLU A 34 11.47 -11.20 -2.36
N MET A 35 12.55 -11.29 -3.14
CA MET A 35 13.13 -10.12 -3.80
C MET A 35 12.15 -9.48 -4.79
N GLU A 36 11.43 -10.27 -5.59
CA GLU A 36 10.41 -9.75 -6.51
C GLU A 36 9.34 -8.97 -5.76
N THR A 37 8.81 -9.51 -4.65
CA THR A 37 7.83 -8.81 -3.83
C THR A 37 8.36 -7.47 -3.33
N ILE A 38 9.55 -7.46 -2.70
CA ILE A 38 10.13 -6.23 -2.14
C ILE A 38 10.27 -5.16 -3.24
N LEU A 39 10.73 -5.56 -4.43
CA LEU A 39 10.90 -4.65 -5.55
C LEU A 39 9.57 -4.12 -6.10
N ARG A 40 8.54 -4.98 -6.19
CA ARG A 40 7.19 -4.56 -6.60
C ARG A 40 6.58 -3.60 -5.59
N LEU A 41 6.74 -3.84 -4.28
CA LEU A 41 6.27 -2.95 -3.24
C LEU A 41 6.97 -1.58 -3.30
N LYS A 42 8.30 -1.56 -3.46
CA LYS A 42 9.05 -0.32 -3.64
C LYS A 42 8.61 0.45 -4.88
N LYS A 43 8.35 -0.25 -5.99
CA LYS A 43 7.80 0.36 -7.20
C LYS A 43 6.42 0.99 -6.94
N ALA A 44 5.54 0.29 -6.23
CA ALA A 44 4.25 0.84 -5.84
C ALA A 44 4.42 2.11 -4.99
N TYR A 45 5.35 2.10 -4.03
CA TYR A 45 5.61 3.27 -3.19
C TYR A 45 6.11 4.47 -3.99
N ILE A 46 7.05 4.27 -4.92
CA ILE A 46 7.52 5.34 -5.83
C ILE A 46 6.34 5.86 -6.66
N THR A 47 5.55 4.96 -7.25
CA THR A 47 4.38 5.33 -8.07
C THR A 47 3.37 6.18 -7.29
N LEU A 48 3.15 5.86 -6.01
CA LEU A 48 2.25 6.62 -5.15
C LEU A 48 2.83 7.99 -4.76
N ASN A 49 4.13 8.08 -4.46
CA ASN A 49 4.78 9.37 -4.19
C ASN A 49 4.75 10.28 -5.43
N ASP A 50 5.12 9.75 -6.58
CA ASP A 50 5.08 10.47 -7.86
C ASP A 50 3.68 11.02 -8.17
N ALA A 51 2.65 10.22 -7.88
CA ALA A 51 1.25 10.63 -8.06
C ALA A 51 0.83 11.68 -7.03
N TYR A 52 1.21 11.52 -5.76
CA TYR A 52 0.96 12.49 -4.70
C TYR A 52 1.61 13.84 -5.01
N GLU A 53 2.87 13.88 -5.45
CA GLU A 53 3.55 15.13 -5.77
C GLU A 53 2.84 15.90 -6.89
N GLN A 54 2.35 15.18 -7.91
CA GLN A 54 1.57 15.78 -8.99
C GLN A 54 0.22 16.30 -8.49
N GLY A 55 -0.47 15.51 -7.67
CA GLY A 55 -1.73 15.92 -7.06
C GLY A 55 -1.59 17.12 -6.15
N PHE A 56 -0.55 17.14 -5.30
CA PHE A 56 -0.23 18.26 -4.44
C PHE A 56 0.15 19.52 -5.25
N ALA A 57 0.87 19.37 -6.36
CA ALA A 57 1.22 20.50 -7.22
C ALA A 57 -0.01 21.15 -7.89
N GLU A 58 -1.03 20.36 -8.24
CA GLU A 58 -2.23 20.84 -8.91
C GLU A 58 -3.32 21.32 -7.92
N HIS A 59 -3.56 20.55 -6.85
CA HIS A 59 -4.68 20.74 -5.94
C HIS A 59 -4.28 21.27 -4.55
N GLY A 60 -2.98 21.30 -4.25
CA GLY A 60 -2.45 21.64 -2.93
C GLY A 60 -2.65 20.52 -1.90
N SER A 61 -2.61 20.89 -0.62
CA SER A 61 -2.76 19.97 0.53
C SER A 61 -4.03 19.10 0.44
N PRO A 62 -3.96 17.81 0.83
CA PRO A 62 -5.10 16.90 0.85
C PRO A 62 -6.34 17.38 1.61
N VAL A 63 -6.17 18.28 2.59
CA VAL A 63 -7.28 18.93 3.32
C VAL A 63 -8.24 19.68 2.36
N LYS A 64 -7.74 20.08 1.18
CA LYS A 64 -8.54 20.77 0.14
C LYS A 64 -9.19 19.82 -0.86
N TRP A 65 -8.94 18.52 -0.78
CA TRP A 65 -9.41 17.56 -1.77
C TRP A 65 -10.86 17.12 -1.53
N GLU A 66 -11.60 17.77 -0.61
CA GLU A 66 -13.00 17.45 -0.32
C GLU A 66 -13.18 15.96 0.03
N LEU A 67 -12.30 15.46 0.89
CA LEU A 67 -12.39 14.12 1.43
C LEU A 67 -13.53 14.05 2.46
N ASN A 68 -14.02 12.84 2.74
CA ASN A 68 -15.04 12.61 3.77
C ASN A 68 -14.44 11.88 4.96
N ASP A 69 -15.02 12.12 6.13
CA ASP A 69 -14.78 11.31 7.33
C ASP A 69 -15.46 9.96 7.17
N VAL A 70 -14.67 8.92 6.97
CA VAL A 70 -15.16 7.58 6.65
C VAL A 70 -14.57 6.59 7.66
N SER A 71 -15.40 5.73 8.23
CA SER A 71 -14.94 4.63 9.09
C SER A 71 -14.60 3.39 8.27
N ASP A 72 -13.87 2.44 8.86
CA ASP A 72 -13.55 1.18 8.18
C ASP A 72 -14.78 0.30 7.87
N TYR A 73 -15.95 0.63 8.41
CA TYR A 73 -17.24 -0.08 8.20
C TYR A 73 -18.21 0.70 7.30
N ALA A 74 -17.67 1.57 6.45
CA ALA A 74 -18.40 2.51 5.62
C ALA A 74 -19.33 1.90 4.56
N THR A 75 -20.39 2.64 4.24
CA THR A 75 -21.46 2.26 3.31
C THR A 75 -21.25 2.90 1.92
N ASN A 76 -22.19 2.68 0.98
CA ASN A 76 -22.13 3.27 -0.36
C ASN A 76 -22.02 4.81 -0.35
N GLU A 77 -22.54 5.48 0.70
CA GLU A 77 -22.58 6.94 0.81
C GLU A 77 -21.19 7.57 0.99
N ASP A 78 -20.21 6.75 1.40
CA ASP A 78 -18.85 7.17 1.72
C ASP A 78 -17.89 7.14 0.51
N TYR A 79 -18.41 6.76 -0.66
CA TYR A 79 -17.62 6.62 -1.89
C TYR A 79 -17.04 7.95 -2.41
N GLU A 80 -17.75 9.07 -2.23
CA GLU A 80 -17.36 10.34 -2.88
C GLU A 80 -16.01 10.85 -2.37
N GLY A 81 -15.72 10.73 -1.07
CA GLY A 81 -14.41 11.09 -0.52
C GLY A 81 -13.27 10.28 -1.15
N SER A 82 -13.45 8.97 -1.30
CA SER A 82 -12.46 8.08 -1.95
C SER A 82 -12.29 8.37 -3.44
N LYS A 83 -13.37 8.75 -4.12
CA LYS A 83 -13.33 9.21 -5.51
C LYS A 83 -12.62 10.55 -5.65
N ASN A 84 -12.84 11.49 -4.72
CA ASN A 84 -12.14 12.76 -4.69
C ASN A 84 -10.65 12.58 -4.41
N MET A 85 -10.30 11.71 -3.47
CA MET A 85 -8.92 11.25 -3.24
C MET A 85 -8.27 10.73 -4.53
N TYR A 86 -8.96 9.85 -5.27
CA TYR A 86 -8.48 9.36 -6.55
C TYR A 86 -8.32 10.48 -7.59
N ASN A 87 -9.31 11.36 -7.72
CA ASN A 87 -9.28 12.46 -8.67
C ASN A 87 -8.15 13.46 -8.38
N ALA A 88 -7.82 13.68 -7.11
CA ALA A 88 -6.79 14.62 -6.72
C ALA A 88 -5.37 14.09 -6.99
N PHE A 89 -5.09 12.80 -6.80
CA PHE A 89 -3.74 12.27 -7.05
C PHE A 89 -3.70 10.91 -7.77
N GLY A 90 -4.64 10.02 -7.52
CA GLY A 90 -4.69 8.70 -8.16
C GLY A 90 -4.83 8.75 -9.70
N VAL A 91 -5.35 9.83 -10.27
CA VAL A 91 -5.43 10.05 -11.73
C VAL A 91 -4.08 10.09 -12.43
N TYR A 92 -3.00 10.43 -11.71
CA TYR A 92 -1.64 10.45 -12.26
C TYR A 92 -1.01 9.05 -12.36
N ILE A 93 -1.67 8.02 -11.82
CA ILE A 93 -1.23 6.63 -11.91
C ILE A 93 -1.73 6.01 -13.21
N LYS A 94 -0.81 5.47 -14.01
CA LYS A 94 -1.15 4.78 -15.26
C LYS A 94 -1.94 3.50 -14.96
N LYS A 95 -3.22 3.49 -15.31
CA LYS A 95 -4.14 2.36 -15.10
C LYS A 95 -4.45 1.61 -16.40
N LYS A 96 -4.58 0.29 -16.25
CA LYS A 96 -5.07 -0.65 -17.27
C LYS A 96 -6.58 -0.88 -17.13
N LYS A 97 -7.09 -0.87 -15.89
CA LYS A 97 -8.51 -1.05 -15.59
C LYS A 97 -8.92 -0.06 -14.50
N ASP A 98 -10.10 0.52 -14.68
CA ASP A 98 -10.74 1.42 -13.72
C ASP A 98 -12.04 0.78 -13.23
N CYS A 99 -12.07 0.34 -11.97
CA CYS A 99 -13.26 -0.28 -11.39
C CYS A 99 -14.09 0.71 -10.57
N GLN A 100 -13.55 1.89 -10.24
CA GLN A 100 -14.27 2.88 -9.41
C GLN A 100 -14.74 2.22 -8.10
N GLY A 101 -15.99 2.46 -7.67
CA GLY A 101 -16.61 1.79 -6.52
C GLY A 101 -16.95 0.30 -6.73
N LYS A 102 -16.82 -0.24 -7.94
CA LYS A 102 -17.31 -1.58 -8.31
C LYS A 102 -16.26 -2.66 -8.14
N SER A 103 -16.69 -3.91 -8.19
CA SER A 103 -15.80 -5.09 -8.13
C SER A 103 -15.02 -5.34 -9.42
N GLY A 104 -14.06 -6.25 -9.33
CA GLY A 104 -13.26 -6.77 -10.44
C GLY A 104 -11.85 -6.20 -10.54
N CYS A 105 -11.39 -5.45 -9.52
CA CYS A 105 -10.02 -4.97 -9.42
C CYS A 105 -9.23 -5.62 -8.28
N PHE A 106 -9.87 -6.40 -7.42
CA PHE A 106 -9.25 -7.13 -6.30
C PHE A 106 -9.73 -8.59 -6.31
N ALA A 107 -9.01 -9.48 -5.62
CA ALA A 107 -9.44 -10.84 -5.38
C ALA A 107 -10.70 -10.87 -4.51
N ASP A 108 -11.53 -11.91 -4.64
CA ASP A 108 -12.76 -12.06 -3.83
C ASP A 108 -12.50 -12.23 -2.33
N LYS A 109 -11.29 -12.68 -1.96
CA LYS A 109 -10.92 -12.94 -0.56
C LYS A 109 -9.49 -12.56 -0.30
N TYR A 110 -9.29 -11.97 0.88
CA TYR A 110 -7.99 -11.68 1.45
C TYR A 110 -7.88 -12.24 2.86
N PHE A 111 -6.65 -12.51 3.29
CA PHE A 111 -6.36 -13.16 4.57
C PHE A 111 -5.35 -12.34 5.38
N PHE A 112 -5.48 -12.41 6.70
CA PHE A 112 -4.41 -12.02 7.62
C PHE A 112 -3.30 -13.07 7.61
N SER A 113 -2.11 -12.70 8.05
CA SER A 113 -0.95 -13.62 8.10
C SER A 113 -1.13 -14.79 9.07
N ASN A 114 -2.09 -14.70 9.99
CA ASN A 114 -2.49 -15.81 10.88
C ASN A 114 -3.51 -16.76 10.25
N GLY A 115 -3.92 -16.52 9.00
CA GLY A 115 -4.86 -17.36 8.24
C GLY A 115 -6.33 -16.99 8.39
N ALA A 116 -6.69 -16.03 9.26
CA ALA A 116 -8.06 -15.54 9.34
C ALA A 116 -8.44 -14.77 8.06
N GLU A 117 -9.65 -14.99 7.55
CA GLU A 117 -10.20 -14.22 6.42
C GLU A 117 -10.47 -12.77 6.86
N ARG A 118 -10.13 -11.79 6.02
CA ARG A 118 -10.51 -10.39 6.23
C ARG A 118 -12.01 -10.25 6.02
N THR A 119 -12.68 -9.63 6.99
CA THR A 119 -14.12 -9.32 6.88
C THR A 119 -14.40 -8.12 5.98
N ASP A 120 -13.41 -7.24 5.85
CA ASP A 120 -13.43 -6.09 4.94
C ASP A 120 -12.97 -6.53 3.53
N ASP A 121 -13.95 -6.72 2.64
CA ASP A 121 -13.76 -7.17 1.27
C ASP A 121 -13.34 -6.02 0.35
N LEU A 122 -12.05 -5.98 -0.01
CA LEU A 122 -11.49 -4.99 -0.93
C LEU A 122 -12.11 -5.02 -2.34
N ASN A 123 -12.63 -6.15 -2.80
CA ASN A 123 -13.23 -6.28 -4.12
C ASN A 123 -14.60 -5.61 -4.16
N THR A 124 -15.45 -5.90 -3.18
CA THR A 124 -16.84 -5.44 -3.19
C THR A 124 -17.08 -4.18 -2.36
N ALA A 125 -16.15 -3.77 -1.49
CA ALA A 125 -16.27 -2.57 -0.66
C ALA A 125 -16.60 -1.33 -1.51
N PRO A 126 -17.81 -0.76 -1.35
CA PRO A 126 -18.33 0.26 -2.25
C PRO A 126 -17.80 1.66 -1.94
N HIS A 127 -17.32 1.88 -0.71
CA HIS A 127 -16.77 3.14 -0.24
C HIS A 127 -15.32 3.38 -0.72
N ARG A 128 -14.76 2.51 -1.57
CA ARG A 128 -13.38 2.60 -2.09
C ARG A 128 -13.36 2.84 -3.58
N TYR A 129 -12.41 3.64 -4.05
CA TYR A 129 -12.11 3.76 -5.47
C TYR A 129 -11.03 2.74 -5.85
N LYS A 130 -11.24 1.92 -6.90
CA LYS A 130 -10.37 0.78 -7.21
C LYS A 130 -9.88 0.80 -8.66
N ILE A 131 -8.62 0.45 -8.86
CA ILE A 131 -7.99 0.34 -10.19
C ILE A 131 -7.07 -0.89 -10.28
N ILE A 132 -6.74 -1.29 -11.51
CA ILE A 132 -5.56 -2.10 -11.81
C ILE A 132 -4.57 -1.24 -12.61
N THR A 133 -3.33 -1.14 -12.13
CA THR A 133 -2.26 -0.39 -12.78
C THR A 133 -1.76 -1.09 -14.06
N ASN A 134 -1.02 -0.39 -14.91
CA ASN A 134 -0.37 -1.02 -16.07
C ASN A 134 0.64 -2.12 -15.69
N ASP A 135 1.15 -2.09 -14.46
CA ASP A 135 2.04 -3.11 -13.90
C ASP A 135 1.31 -4.31 -13.30
N ASN A 136 -0.03 -4.36 -13.45
CA ASN A 136 -0.94 -5.35 -12.89
C ASN A 136 -0.96 -5.36 -11.35
N MET A 137 -0.79 -4.19 -10.70
CA MET A 137 -1.06 -4.05 -9.27
C MET A 137 -2.51 -3.61 -9.07
N SER A 138 -3.17 -4.14 -8.04
CA SER A 138 -4.48 -3.68 -7.59
C SER A 138 -4.28 -2.53 -6.61
N MET A 139 -4.98 -1.41 -6.78
CA MET A 139 -4.94 -0.29 -5.83
C MET A 139 -6.35 0.13 -5.43
N ALA A 140 -6.60 0.25 -4.12
CA ALA A 140 -7.85 0.76 -3.55
C ALA A 140 -7.57 2.02 -2.73
N PHE A 141 -8.21 3.12 -3.10
CA PHE A 141 -8.15 4.40 -2.41
C PHE A 141 -9.32 4.49 -1.45
N HIS A 142 -9.03 4.79 -0.19
CA HIS A 142 -10.00 4.92 0.89
C HIS A 142 -9.74 6.25 1.59
N ALA A 143 -10.61 7.24 1.38
CA ALA A 143 -10.61 8.44 2.21
C ALA A 143 -10.99 8.06 3.65
N TYR A 144 -10.42 8.74 4.64
CA TYR A 144 -10.60 8.41 6.06
C TYR A 144 -10.95 9.63 6.91
N SER A 145 -10.32 10.78 6.61
CA SER A 145 -10.48 12.01 7.37
C SER A 145 -10.43 13.23 6.44
N HIS A 146 -11.44 14.07 6.52
CA HIS A 146 -11.56 15.27 5.68
C HIS A 146 -10.48 16.33 5.98
N ASP A 147 -10.05 16.40 7.24
CA ASP A 147 -9.09 17.39 7.75
C ASP A 147 -7.73 16.78 8.11
N CYS A 148 -7.50 15.53 7.73
CA CYS A 148 -6.26 14.79 8.00
C CYS A 148 -5.88 14.72 9.49
N SER A 149 -6.86 14.79 10.40
CA SER A 149 -6.63 14.91 11.85
C SER A 149 -6.72 13.57 12.61
N ARG A 150 -7.17 12.50 11.96
CA ARG A 150 -7.40 11.20 12.62
C ARG A 150 -6.16 10.31 12.56
N VAL A 151 -5.91 9.58 13.66
CA VAL A 151 -5.00 8.43 13.67
C VAL A 151 -5.78 7.16 13.34
N GLN A 152 -5.19 6.24 12.58
CA GLN A 152 -5.88 5.00 12.19
C GLN A 152 -6.09 4.07 13.39
N GLU A 153 -5.03 3.81 14.16
CA GLU A 153 -5.09 2.95 15.34
C GLU A 153 -4.45 3.58 16.58
N ALA A 154 -4.83 3.08 17.76
CA ALA A 154 -4.29 3.50 19.05
C ALA A 154 -2.83 3.02 19.19
N GLY A 155 -1.89 3.80 18.64
CA GLY A 155 -0.47 3.48 18.56
C GLY A 155 0.22 4.11 17.36
N ASP A 156 -0.56 4.54 16.35
CA ASP A 156 -0.03 5.32 15.24
C ASP A 156 0.30 6.74 15.68
N ILE A 157 1.46 7.22 15.25
CA ILE A 157 1.97 8.56 15.55
C ILE A 157 1.59 9.60 14.49
N ARG A 158 0.96 9.18 13.39
CA ARG A 158 0.69 10.01 12.22
C ARG A 158 -0.80 10.17 12.03
N THR A 159 -1.24 11.41 11.90
CA THR A 159 -2.60 11.70 11.44
C THR A 159 -2.67 11.55 9.92
N ILE A 160 -3.78 11.02 9.43
CA ILE A 160 -3.95 10.61 8.04
C ILE A 160 -5.24 11.17 7.47
N CYS A 161 -5.22 11.42 6.16
CA CYS A 161 -6.38 11.79 5.37
C CYS A 161 -7.05 10.55 4.75
N GLY A 162 -6.28 9.48 4.53
CA GLY A 162 -6.76 8.28 3.86
C GLY A 162 -5.73 7.15 3.83
N LEU A 163 -6.14 6.04 3.22
CA LEU A 163 -5.38 4.82 3.04
C LEU A 163 -5.35 4.43 1.58
N VAL A 164 -4.23 3.84 1.15
CA VAL A 164 -4.12 3.16 -0.13
C VAL A 164 -3.74 1.71 0.11
N PHE A 165 -4.66 0.80 -0.19
CA PHE A 165 -4.39 -0.63 -0.24
C PHE A 165 -3.78 -0.98 -1.58
N VAL A 166 -2.69 -1.74 -1.56
CA VAL A 166 -1.97 -2.16 -2.75
C VAL A 166 -1.76 -3.66 -2.69
N ASP A 167 -2.41 -4.38 -3.59
CA ASP A 167 -2.00 -5.74 -3.92
C ASP A 167 -0.99 -5.65 -5.08
N ILE A 168 0.26 -6.02 -4.78
CA ILE A 168 1.42 -5.75 -5.63
C ILE A 168 1.58 -6.73 -6.80
N ASN A 169 0.83 -7.83 -6.81
CA ASN A 169 0.90 -8.86 -7.86
C ASN A 169 -0.43 -9.02 -8.62
N GLY A 170 -1.49 -8.36 -8.16
CA GLY A 170 -2.77 -8.24 -8.84
C GLY A 170 -3.77 -9.30 -8.38
N PRO A 171 -5.06 -9.14 -8.74
CA PRO A 171 -6.18 -9.76 -8.04
C PRO A 171 -6.29 -11.29 -8.16
N ASN A 172 -5.43 -11.92 -8.96
CA ASN A 172 -5.49 -13.35 -9.30
C ASN A 172 -4.12 -14.03 -9.13
N LYS A 173 -3.22 -13.46 -8.32
CA LYS A 173 -1.88 -14.01 -8.10
C LYS A 173 -1.53 -14.00 -6.61
N GLY A 174 -0.64 -14.90 -6.22
CA GLY A 174 -0.15 -14.96 -4.85
C GLY A 174 -1.15 -15.54 -3.86
N LYS A 175 -1.04 -15.13 -2.61
CA LYS A 175 -1.81 -15.64 -1.46
C LYS A 175 -2.93 -14.69 -1.06
N ASN A 176 -2.98 -13.47 -1.59
CA ASN A 176 -3.92 -12.42 -1.18
C ASN A 176 -3.88 -12.21 0.34
N MET A 177 -2.67 -12.02 0.88
CA MET A 177 -2.38 -12.01 2.31
C MET A 177 -1.74 -10.70 2.75
N MET A 178 -2.26 -10.14 3.84
CA MET A 178 -1.71 -8.96 4.51
C MET A 178 -0.24 -9.18 4.85
N GLY A 179 0.61 -8.22 4.47
CA GLY A 179 2.04 -8.27 4.72
C GLY A 179 2.78 -9.31 3.87
N ASP A 180 2.16 -9.95 2.88
CA ASP A 180 2.85 -10.81 1.90
C ASP A 180 2.75 -10.21 0.50
N ASP A 181 1.54 -10.02 -0.01
CA ASP A 181 1.25 -9.37 -1.29
C ASP A 181 0.22 -8.23 -1.20
N LEU A 182 -0.52 -8.11 -0.08
CA LEU A 182 -1.35 -6.95 0.22
C LEU A 182 -0.66 -6.04 1.25
N PHE A 183 -0.45 -4.78 0.88
CA PHE A 183 0.20 -3.76 1.69
C PHE A 183 -0.64 -2.49 1.74
N VAL A 184 -0.43 -1.67 2.78
CA VAL A 184 -1.16 -0.41 2.97
C VAL A 184 -0.18 0.75 3.07
N PHE A 185 -0.59 1.90 2.53
CA PHE A 185 0.09 3.18 2.67
C PHE A 185 -0.87 4.21 3.27
N TYR A 186 -0.34 5.06 4.14
CA TYR A 186 -1.00 6.25 4.63
C TYR A 186 -0.91 7.38 3.61
N LEU A 187 -2.04 8.02 3.33
CA LEU A 187 -2.06 9.40 2.85
C LEU A 187 -2.13 10.31 4.07
N ALA A 188 -1.12 11.14 4.25
CA ALA A 188 -1.11 12.23 5.23
C ALA A 188 -1.06 13.57 4.50
N GLU A 189 -1.22 14.66 5.25
CA GLU A 189 -1.24 16.01 4.67
C GLU A 189 0.06 16.30 3.89
N ASP A 190 1.18 15.79 4.39
CA ASP A 190 2.55 16.04 3.93
C ASP A 190 3.13 14.94 3.02
N GLY A 191 2.40 13.86 2.73
CA GLY A 191 2.93 12.81 1.86
C GLY A 191 2.23 11.46 1.92
N ILE A 192 2.81 10.51 1.19
CA ILE A 192 2.47 9.08 1.26
C ILE A 192 3.52 8.37 2.11
N PHE A 193 3.09 7.58 3.08
CA PHE A 193 3.98 6.85 3.99
C PHE A 193 3.60 5.37 4.06
N PRO A 194 4.57 4.45 4.15
CA PRO A 194 4.24 3.05 4.39
C PRO A 194 3.56 2.86 5.74
N GLN A 195 2.50 2.05 5.79
CA GLN A 195 1.77 1.75 7.02
C GLN A 195 2.69 1.09 8.05
N GLY A 196 2.52 1.49 9.32
CA GLY A 196 3.20 0.95 10.49
C GLY A 196 4.20 1.90 11.17
N ALA A 197 4.67 1.49 12.35
CA ALA A 197 5.62 2.22 13.17
C ALA A 197 6.92 1.43 13.37
N ALA A 198 8.06 2.14 13.43
CA ALA A 198 9.36 1.53 13.75
C ALA A 198 9.49 1.26 15.25
N THR A 199 8.57 0.48 15.80
CA THR A 199 8.51 0.10 17.22
C THR A 199 8.26 -1.39 17.34
N ASP A 200 8.86 -2.02 18.35
CA ASP A 200 8.68 -3.45 18.60
C ASP A 200 7.25 -3.78 19.00
N THR A 201 6.55 -2.85 19.67
CA THR A 201 5.12 -3.00 19.97
C THR A 201 4.31 -3.21 18.69
N CYS A 202 4.36 -2.29 17.73
CA CYS A 202 3.65 -2.40 16.44
C CYS A 202 4.09 -3.64 15.64
N LEU A 203 5.38 -3.95 15.67
CA LEU A 203 5.90 -5.15 15.02
C LEU A 203 5.24 -6.43 15.58
N TYR A 204 5.11 -6.55 16.90
CA TYR A 204 4.55 -7.74 17.53
C TYR A 204 3.03 -7.80 17.52
N SER A 205 2.34 -6.69 17.82
CA SER A 205 0.87 -6.66 17.93
C SER A 205 0.17 -6.78 16.59
N ASP A 206 0.78 -6.26 15.52
CA ASP A 206 0.09 -6.05 14.24
C ASP A 206 0.79 -6.81 13.13
N CYS A 207 2.06 -6.50 12.88
CA CYS A 207 2.77 -7.08 11.74
C CYS A 207 2.99 -8.58 11.89
N MET A 208 3.58 -9.03 13.00
CA MET A 208 3.88 -10.45 13.21
C MET A 208 2.66 -11.28 13.64
N ALA A 209 1.62 -10.62 14.12
CA ALA A 209 0.37 -11.26 14.55
C ALA A 209 -0.63 -11.44 13.41
N LYS A 210 -0.77 -10.43 12.53
CA LYS A 210 -1.83 -10.39 11.51
C LYS A 210 -1.34 -9.94 10.12
N GLY A 211 -0.11 -9.47 9.98
CA GLY A 211 0.44 -8.96 8.72
C GLY A 211 0.07 -7.51 8.44
N GLU A 212 -0.62 -6.86 9.38
CA GLU A 212 -1.00 -5.44 9.28
C GLU A 212 0.19 -4.55 9.68
N HIS A 213 0.28 -3.32 9.17
CA HIS A 213 1.38 -2.42 9.53
C HIS A 213 2.80 -2.94 9.17
N CYS A 214 2.90 -4.02 8.37
CA CYS A 214 4.19 -4.57 7.93
C CYS A 214 4.84 -3.76 6.79
N THR A 215 4.11 -2.87 6.11
CA THR A 215 4.63 -2.16 4.93
C THR A 215 5.93 -1.43 5.24
N LYS A 216 5.99 -0.74 6.38
CA LYS A 216 7.20 -0.01 6.81
C LYS A 216 8.38 -0.96 7.03
N TRP A 217 8.15 -2.13 7.64
CA TRP A 217 9.19 -3.14 7.82
C TRP A 217 9.79 -3.59 6.49
N VAL A 218 8.95 -3.93 5.51
CA VAL A 218 9.43 -4.43 4.21
C VAL A 218 10.25 -3.39 3.47
N ILE A 219 9.81 -2.13 3.50
CA ILE A 219 10.51 -1.05 2.80
C ILE A 219 11.87 -0.74 3.45
N GLU A 220 11.94 -0.70 4.79
CA GLU A 220 13.16 -0.30 5.50
C GLU A 220 14.16 -1.45 5.70
N ASN A 221 13.69 -2.67 5.96
CA ASN A 221 14.55 -3.83 6.22
C ASN A 221 14.78 -4.71 4.99
N GLU A 222 14.10 -4.42 3.88
CA GLU A 222 14.21 -5.14 2.60
C GLU A 222 14.07 -6.67 2.76
N ASN A 223 13.14 -7.09 3.61
CA ASN A 223 12.83 -8.50 3.85
C ASN A 223 11.39 -8.68 4.33
N ARG A 224 10.94 -9.93 4.34
CA ARG A 224 9.66 -10.35 4.93
C ARG A 224 9.86 -11.41 5.99
N ASP A 225 10.94 -11.28 6.78
CA ASP A 225 11.34 -12.29 7.74
C ASP A 225 10.34 -12.45 8.91
N TYR A 226 9.47 -11.45 9.14
CA TYR A 226 8.35 -11.56 10.08
C TYR A 226 7.36 -12.68 9.73
N LEU A 227 7.35 -13.14 8.47
CA LEU A 227 6.58 -14.31 8.05
C LEU A 227 7.22 -15.64 8.48
N LYS A 228 8.47 -15.63 8.96
CA LYS A 228 9.28 -16.84 9.21
C LYS A 228 9.69 -16.99 10.68
N CYS A 229 10.12 -15.91 11.35
CA CYS A 229 10.58 -15.97 12.74
C CYS A 229 9.85 -14.98 13.65
N LYS A 230 9.86 -15.29 14.95
CA LYS A 230 9.09 -14.57 15.99
C LYS A 230 9.93 -13.63 16.88
N ASP A 231 11.24 -13.63 16.71
CA ASP A 231 12.22 -12.93 17.57
C ASP A 231 12.85 -11.70 16.91
N LEU A 232 12.15 -11.11 15.93
CA LEU A 232 12.60 -9.89 15.24
C LEU A 232 12.41 -8.65 16.12
N SER A 233 13.20 -7.60 15.90
CA SER A 233 13.09 -6.31 16.58
C SER A 233 13.66 -5.20 15.71
N TRP A 234 13.03 -4.03 15.74
CA TRP A 234 13.52 -2.79 15.13
C TRP A 234 14.82 -2.29 15.77
N SER A 235 15.00 -2.56 17.07
CA SER A 235 16.21 -2.16 17.82
C SER A 235 17.29 -3.25 17.87
N GLY A 236 16.99 -4.42 17.32
CA GLY A 236 17.85 -5.60 17.42
C GLY A 236 17.88 -6.42 16.14
N LYS A 237 17.37 -7.64 16.21
CA LYS A 237 17.47 -8.63 15.14
C LYS A 237 16.46 -8.33 14.04
N THR A 238 16.93 -7.97 12.84
CA THR A 238 16.05 -7.66 11.69
C THR A 238 15.96 -8.77 10.65
N LYS A 239 16.66 -9.89 10.85
CA LYS A 239 16.67 -11.05 9.94
C LYS A 239 16.60 -12.35 10.72
N CYS A 240 15.92 -13.36 10.17
CA CYS A 240 15.91 -14.70 10.75
C CYS A 240 17.31 -15.33 10.68
N ASN A 241 17.59 -16.24 11.61
CA ASN A 241 18.80 -17.06 11.49
C ASN A 241 18.65 -17.99 10.27
N LYS A 242 19.75 -18.19 9.55
CA LYS A 242 19.80 -19.12 8.42
C LYS A 242 19.65 -20.57 8.86
#